data_AF-H2IY14-F1
#
_entry.id   AF-H2IY14-F1
#
_cell.length_a   1.000
_cell.length_b   1.000
_cell.length_c   1.000
_cell.angle_alpha   90.00
_cell.angle_beta   90.00
_cell.angle_gamma   90.00
#
_symmetry.space_group_name_H-M   'P 1'
#
loop_
_entity.id
_entity.type
_entity.pdbx_description
1 polymer ?
#
loop_
_entity_poly.entity_id
_entity_poly.type
_entity_poly.pdbx_seq_one_letter_code
_entity_poly.pdbx_strand_id
1 'polypeptide(L)'
;MSLMLNSVFARRLYLCWLLDTEQKPNVPKLMEITGWPRRTLQDVLKALPGMGVELEFVQQGVRNNDGYYQLSGWGPLDAKWIERHRQQLLNAIEHG
;
A
#
# COMPACT_ATOMS: atom_id res chain seq x y z
N MET A 1 15.04 1.90 -19.82
CA MET A 1 15.78 2.03 -18.53
C MET A 1 14.97 1.34 -17.46
N SER A 2 15.54 0.35 -16.75
CA SER A 2 14.90 -0.21 -15.56
C SER A 2 14.98 0.83 -14.45
N LEU A 3 13.84 1.21 -13.87
CA LEU A 3 13.82 2.04 -12.66
C LEU A 3 14.39 1.21 -11.51
N MET A 4 15.62 1.52 -11.09
CA MET A 4 16.19 0.96 -9.86
C MET A 4 15.62 1.71 -8.66
N LEU A 5 14.36 1.42 -8.33
CA LEU A 5 13.71 1.90 -7.12
C LEU A 5 14.17 1.05 -5.92
N ASN A 6 14.43 1.69 -4.79
CA ASN A 6 14.72 0.96 -3.57
C ASN A 6 13.47 0.21 -3.09
N SER A 7 13.65 -1.00 -2.54
CA SER A 7 12.55 -1.87 -2.16
C SER A 7 11.62 -1.23 -1.11
N VAL A 8 12.15 -0.41 -0.20
CA VAL A 8 11.36 0.26 0.84
C VAL A 8 10.33 1.22 0.23
N PHE A 9 10.77 2.07 -0.70
CA PHE A 9 9.90 3.01 -1.39
C PHE A 9 8.96 2.29 -2.37
N ALA A 10 9.44 1.26 -3.07
CA ALA A 10 8.60 0.44 -3.94
C ALA A 10 7.45 -0.23 -3.17
N ARG A 11 7.68 -0.75 -1.95
CA ARG A 11 6.62 -1.30 -1.09
C ARG A 11 5.54 -0.26 -0.77
N ARG A 12 5.93 1.00 -0.53
CA ARG A 12 4.97 2.10 -0.25
C ARG A 12 4.10 2.39 -1.45
N LEU A 13 4.69 2.54 -2.64
CA LEU A 13 3.94 2.79 -3.87
C LEU A 13 3.01 1.63 -4.24
N TYR A 14 3.53 0.40 -4.14
CA TYR A 14 2.73 -0.80 -4.41
C TYR A 14 1.57 -0.94 -3.42
N LEU A 15 1.79 -0.61 -2.14
CA LEU A 15 0.72 -0.65 -1.15
C LEU A 15 -0.33 0.42 -1.41
N CYS A 16 0.03 1.64 -1.83
CA CYS A 16 -0.96 2.65 -2.27
C CYS A 16 -1.85 2.11 -3.41
N TRP A 17 -1.26 1.45 -4.40
CA TRP A 17 -2.03 0.81 -5.47
C TRP A 17 -3.00 -0.25 -4.95
N LEU A 18 -2.54 -1.15 -4.06
CA LEU A 18 -3.43 -2.14 -3.46
C LEU A 18 -4.57 -1.50 -2.66
N LEU A 19 -4.30 -0.41 -1.94
CA LEU A 19 -5.31 0.28 -1.16
C LEU A 19 -6.39 0.95 -2.02
N ASP A 20 -6.06 1.32 -3.26
CA ASP A 20 -6.98 1.93 -4.23
C ASP A 20 -7.78 0.88 -5.02
N THR A 21 -7.17 -0.26 -5.34
CA THR A 21 -7.78 -1.28 -6.21
C THR A 21 -8.48 -2.41 -5.46
N GLU A 22 -8.09 -2.69 -4.22
CA GLU A 22 -8.70 -3.75 -3.43
C GLU A 22 -9.97 -3.27 -2.72
N GLN A 23 -11.02 -4.10 -2.73
CA GLN A 23 -12.19 -3.83 -1.92
C GLN A 23 -11.87 -4.03 -0.43
N LYS A 24 -12.10 -2.99 0.37
CA LYS A 24 -11.93 -2.96 1.84
C LYS A 24 -10.63 -3.62 2.32
N PRO A 25 -9.45 -3.11 1.91
CA PRO A 25 -8.18 -3.73 2.23
C PRO A 25 -7.86 -3.56 3.72
N ASN A 26 -7.64 -4.67 4.40
CA ASN A 26 -7.18 -4.70 5.79
C ASN A 26 -5.87 -5.50 5.87
N VAL A 27 -5.21 -5.45 7.03
CA VAL A 27 -3.90 -6.10 7.19
C VAL A 27 -3.94 -7.60 6.87
N PRO A 28 -4.90 -8.41 7.35
CA PRO A 28 -5.01 -9.81 6.93
C PRO A 28 -5.11 -10.01 5.41
N LYS A 29 -6.01 -9.30 4.72
CA LYS A 29 -6.17 -9.41 3.27
C LYS A 29 -4.90 -8.99 2.52
N LEU A 30 -4.24 -7.92 2.98
CA LEU A 30 -2.99 -7.47 2.39
C LEU A 30 -1.86 -8.49 2.61
N MET A 31 -1.84 -9.22 3.74
CA MET A 31 -0.90 -10.32 3.95
C MET A 31 -1.12 -11.45 2.95
N GLU A 32 -2.38 -11.83 2.69
CA GLU A 32 -2.74 -12.87 1.72
C GLU A 32 -2.28 -12.50 0.29
N ILE A 33 -2.47 -11.23 -0.11
CA ILE A 33 -2.09 -10.76 -1.44
C ILE A 33 -0.58 -10.63 -1.60
N THR A 34 0.11 -10.11 -0.58
CA THR A 34 1.53 -9.73 -0.70
C THR A 34 2.51 -10.81 -0.20
N GLY A 35 2.05 -11.71 0.66
CA GLY A 35 2.92 -12.61 1.44
C GLY A 35 3.77 -11.89 2.49
N TRP A 36 3.61 -10.58 2.70
CA TRP A 36 4.47 -9.84 3.63
C TRP A 36 4.07 -10.08 5.09
N PRO A 37 5.04 -10.08 6.02
CA PRO A 37 4.74 -10.12 7.44
C PRO A 37 3.84 -8.95 7.87
N ARG A 38 2.94 -9.21 8.84
CA ARG A 38 2.06 -8.19 9.45
C ARG A 38 2.80 -6.89 9.81
N ARG A 39 3.98 -7.03 10.43
CA ARG A 39 4.79 -5.89 10.89
C ARG A 39 5.22 -5.01 9.71
N THR A 40 5.63 -5.61 8.59
CA THR A 40 6.00 -4.90 7.35
C THR A 40 4.84 -4.07 6.84
N LEU A 41 3.65 -4.65 6.71
CA LEU A 41 2.46 -3.91 6.26
C LEU A 41 2.11 -2.75 7.19
N GLN A 42 2.15 -2.98 8.50
CA GLN A 42 1.90 -1.94 9.49
C GLN A 42 2.93 -0.79 9.42
N ASP A 43 4.21 -1.10 9.21
CA ASP A 43 5.26 -0.09 9.02
C ASP A 43 5.07 0.71 7.74
N VAL A 44 4.72 0.05 6.64
CA VAL A 44 4.45 0.73 5.36
C VAL A 44 3.22 1.64 5.49
N LEU A 45 2.09 1.13 6.01
CA LEU A 45 0.86 1.91 6.24
C LEU A 45 1.12 3.15 7.11
N LYS A 46 1.87 2.99 8.20
CA LYS A 46 2.24 4.09 9.10
C LYS A 46 3.12 5.15 8.42
N ALA A 47 3.91 4.76 7.42
CA ALA A 47 4.80 5.66 6.70
C ALA A 47 4.10 6.45 5.57
N LEU A 48 2.94 6.00 5.07
CA LEU A 48 2.27 6.64 3.93
C LEU A 48 1.90 8.12 4.18
N PRO A 49 1.33 8.50 5.35
CA PRO A 49 1.05 9.92 5.63
C PRO A 49 2.28 10.83 5.58
N GLY A 50 3.45 10.31 5.97
CA GLY A 50 4.72 11.06 5.88
C GLY A 50 5.17 11.36 4.44
N MET A 51 4.55 10.72 3.44
CA MET A 51 4.76 11.02 2.02
C MET A 51 3.70 11.98 1.43
N GLY A 52 2.78 12.46 2.26
CA GLY A 52 1.65 13.29 1.84
C GLY A 52 0.43 12.49 1.33
N VAL A 53 0.42 11.17 1.49
CA VAL A 53 -0.73 10.32 1.16
C VAL A 53 -1.77 10.41 2.28
N GLU A 54 -3.03 10.67 1.93
CA GLU A 54 -4.13 10.71 2.90
C GLU A 54 -4.71 9.31 3.05
N LEU A 55 -4.58 8.75 4.25
CA LEU A 55 -4.93 7.38 4.59
C LEU A 55 -5.85 7.36 5.81
N GLU A 56 -7.00 6.74 5.67
CA GLU A 56 -8.00 6.60 6.72
C GLU A 56 -8.22 5.13 7.07
N PHE A 57 -8.58 4.87 8.32
CA PHE A 57 -9.04 3.56 8.77
C PHE A 57 -10.53 3.62 9.09
N VAL A 58 -11.36 3.00 8.24
CA VAL A 58 -12.82 3.07 8.31
C VAL A 58 -13.36 1.92 9.15
N GLN A 59 -14.23 2.23 10.11
CA GLN A 59 -14.91 1.25 10.97
C GLN A 59 -16.43 1.47 10.96
N GLN A 60 -17.21 0.41 10.74
CA GLN A 60 -18.69 0.50 10.72
C GLN A 60 -19.36 0.15 12.07
N GLY A 61 -18.72 0.51 13.19
CA GLY A 61 -19.39 0.55 14.50
C GLY A 61 -19.72 -0.78 15.20
N VAL A 62 -19.54 -1.95 14.58
CA VAL A 62 -19.72 -3.25 15.27
C VAL A 62 -18.37 -3.78 15.76
N ARG A 63 -18.33 -4.19 17.03
CA ARG A 63 -17.16 -4.88 17.61
C ARG A 63 -16.93 -6.19 16.87
N ASN A 64 -15.94 -6.19 15.98
CA ASN A 64 -14.97 -7.25 15.70
C ASN A 64 -14.19 -6.88 14.42
N ASN A 65 -13.01 -6.27 14.55
CA ASN A 65 -11.89 -6.26 13.58
C ASN A 65 -12.15 -6.03 12.06
N ASP A 66 -13.34 -5.62 11.62
CA ASP A 66 -13.72 -5.48 10.20
C ASP A 66 -13.43 -4.06 9.66
N GLY A 67 -12.44 -3.40 10.25
CA GLY A 67 -11.96 -2.12 9.73
C GLY A 67 -11.05 -2.33 8.54
N TYR A 68 -11.07 -1.37 7.62
CA TYR A 68 -10.22 -1.38 6.43
C TYR A 68 -9.57 -0.03 6.22
N TYR A 69 -8.48 -0.02 5.47
CA TYR A 69 -7.78 1.17 5.05
C TYR A 69 -8.38 1.71 3.76
N GLN A 70 -8.49 3.02 3.67
CA GLN A 70 -8.96 3.71 2.47
C GLN A 70 -8.01 4.87 2.18
N LEU A 71 -7.62 5.02 0.92
CA LEU A 71 -6.98 6.25 0.46
C LEU A 71 -8.07 7.30 0.24
N SER A 72 -7.96 8.44 0.93
CA SER A 72 -8.78 9.63 0.67
C SER A 72 -8.10 10.60 -0.29
N GLY A 73 -6.79 10.47 -0.48
CA GLY A 73 -6.01 11.30 -1.39
C GLY A 73 -4.62 10.74 -1.67
N TRP A 74 -4.17 10.83 -2.92
CA TRP A 74 -2.84 10.37 -3.34
C TRP A 74 -1.72 11.36 -2.98
N GLY A 75 -2.07 12.59 -2.61
CA GLY A 75 -1.10 13.65 -2.35
C GLY A 75 -0.21 13.92 -3.57
N PRO A 76 1.12 13.93 -3.42
CA PRO A 76 2.05 14.19 -4.53
C PRO A 76 2.27 12.97 -5.46
N LEU A 77 1.67 11.82 -5.17
CA LEU A 77 1.86 10.60 -5.95
C LEU A 77 0.97 10.57 -7.20
N ASP A 78 1.53 10.13 -8.34
CA ASP A 78 0.77 9.88 -9.57
C ASP A 78 0.26 8.44 -9.60
N ALA A 79 -1.04 8.27 -9.33
CA ALA A 79 -1.72 6.96 -9.34
C ALA A 79 -1.57 6.22 -10.68
N LYS A 80 -1.69 6.93 -11.81
CA LYS A 80 -1.59 6.34 -13.15
C LYS A 80 -0.16 5.92 -13.47
N TRP A 81 0.83 6.64 -12.95
CA TRP A 81 2.21 6.20 -13.06
C TRP A 81 2.43 4.90 -12.27
N ILE A 82 1.94 4.83 -11.04
CA ILE A 82 2.08 3.65 -10.17
C ILE A 82 1.42 2.42 -10.80
N GLU A 83 0.20 2.55 -11.30
CA GLU A 83 -0.53 1.47 -12.00
C GLU A 83 0.28 0.94 -13.19
N ARG A 84 0.76 1.83 -14.07
CA ARG A 84 1.55 1.46 -15.25
C ARG A 84 2.87 0.76 -14.92
N HIS A 85 3.48 1.08 -13.77
CA HIS A 85 4.79 0.55 -13.38
C HIS A 85 4.70 -0.54 -12.31
N ARG A 86 3.49 -1.02 -11.98
CA ARG A 86 3.25 -1.94 -10.87
C ARG A 86 4.13 -3.18 -10.89
N GLN A 87 4.35 -3.78 -12.07
CA GLN A 87 5.21 -4.95 -12.19
C GLN A 87 6.68 -4.63 -11.90
N GLN A 88 7.15 -3.43 -12.26
CA GLN A 88 8.50 -3.00 -11.94
C GLN A 88 8.67 -2.74 -10.44
N LEU A 89 7.64 -2.21 -9.78
CA LEU A 89 7.62 -2.07 -8.32
C LEU A 89 7.75 -3.42 -7.63
N LEU A 90 7.00 -4.44 -8.07
CA LEU A 90 7.12 -5.81 -7.55
C LEU A 90 8.54 -6.37 -7.73
N ASN A 91 9.11 -6.24 -8.93
CA ASN A 91 10.47 -6.70 -9.19
C ASN A 91 11.49 -6.01 -8.26
N ALA A 92 11.34 -4.70 -8.01
CA ALA A 92 12.19 -3.95 -7.09
C ALA A 92 12.03 -4.38 -5.61
N ILE A 93 10.86 -4.88 -5.23
CA ILE A 93 10.59 -5.40 -3.87
C ILE A 93 11.24 -6.77 -3.66
N GLU A 94 11.21 -7.62 -4.69
CA GLU A 94 11.76 -8.98 -4.65
C GLU A 94 13.30 -9.01 -4.65
N HIS A 95 13.94 -8.04 -5.30
CA HIS A 95 15.39 -8.04 -5.56
C HIS A 95 16.18 -6.98 -4.77
N GLY A 96 15.55 -6.25 -3.86
CA GLY A 96 16.20 -5.17 -3.08
C GLY A 96 15.93 -5.20 -1.60
#